data_AF-A0A2N3QMW4-F1
#
_entry.id   AF-A0A2N3QMW4-F1
#
_cell.length_a   1.000
_cell.length_b   1.000
_cell.length_c   1.000
_cell.angle_alpha   90.00
_cell.angle_beta   90.00
_cell.angle_gamma   90.00
#
_symmetry.space_group_name_H-M   'P 1'
#
loop_
_entity.id
_entity.type
_entity.pdbx_description
1 polymer ?
#
loop_
_entity_poly.entity_id
_entity_poly.type
_entity_poly.pdbx_seq_one_letter_code
_entity_poly.pdbx_strand_id
1 'polypeptide(L)'
;MEPDFDPRFVLIDKEGSRFLIRPCVESWGVNRVTDRFFRSLKGPGMTAGDIGGAVLDAFAFIERTGQLELSLEERRNSWRYDTRYRTHRAFVRNNDFVRVSTSPGGRYLVCTYAPRSGGDDPGDSIWHAIVPAGASAGELGRGSDGRVRGDRRVEEGARRAGSEQGSGSCTGLPEGKEADDMGVMTVSVNREGNRLLLLPYVECWGVDRLTDRFFASLKGPGVTAEDVGGALLDAFAFIECTGPLELNLEEQENCWRHDTKYKTWRAFARNNDFVDVTYYEDDHYCICAYPPRTRDLVGDEVWRGTVPAGASAEELGQAVLDAYAAVDEWKKTHGRRAGRHEPVARRVGLCDGGEVLLPGPGEGFVERTSAAGEVLLAFEHTGRDGDPVASLYLAEAEWDEGPDGGEAWDEWLERWEEDNGPARSVSREPCAEGPFTRRWTARNGSCLTVALLAPRSGGLAVMLCLDAARPGRRARAVERWDGELLRVARAATIRPGKPETETDE
;
A
#
# COMPACT_ATOMS: atom_id res chain seq x y z
N MET A 1 -15.91 7.16 32.31
CA MET A 1 -14.61 6.49 32.51
C MET A 1 -14.56 5.46 31.40
N GLU A 2 -14.04 5.85 30.25
CA GLU A 2 -13.95 5.01 29.06
C GLU A 2 -13.05 3.80 29.34
N PRO A 3 -13.34 2.61 28.78
CA PRO A 3 -12.34 1.56 28.71
C PRO A 3 -11.33 1.93 27.61
N ASP A 4 -10.07 2.16 28.01
CA ASP A 4 -8.90 2.26 27.12
C ASP A 4 -8.86 1.07 26.15
N PHE A 5 -9.21 1.32 24.90
CA PHE A 5 -9.02 0.37 23.80
C PHE A 5 -7.66 0.62 23.15
N ASP A 6 -6.62 -0.08 23.62
CA ASP A 6 -5.35 -0.19 22.89
C ASP A 6 -4.95 -1.68 22.78
N PRO A 7 -5.09 -2.33 21.60
CA PRO A 7 -4.79 -3.75 21.48
C PRO A 7 -3.29 -3.96 21.68
N ARG A 8 -2.88 -4.76 22.67
CA ARG A 8 -1.47 -5.18 22.83
C ARG A 8 -1.06 -6.04 21.64
N PHE A 9 0.12 -5.80 21.07
CA PHE A 9 0.63 -6.58 19.94
C PHE A 9 2.11 -6.95 20.04
N VAL A 10 2.43 -8.08 19.42
CA VAL A 10 3.76 -8.64 19.24
C VAL A 10 4.04 -8.73 17.74
N LEU A 11 5.23 -8.32 17.34
CA LEU A 11 5.72 -8.37 15.97
C LEU A 11 6.64 -9.57 15.80
N ILE A 12 6.49 -10.25 14.68
CA ILE A 12 7.33 -11.39 14.30
C ILE A 12 7.87 -11.10 12.89
N ASP A 13 9.18 -10.97 12.78
CA ASP A 13 9.88 -10.84 11.50
C ASP A 13 10.57 -12.17 11.18
N LYS A 14 10.31 -12.72 9.99
CA LYS A 14 10.97 -13.95 9.53
C LYS A 14 12.11 -13.61 8.58
N GLU A 15 13.33 -13.91 9.03
CA GLU A 15 14.57 -13.76 8.26
C GLU A 15 15.02 -15.12 7.74
N GLY A 16 14.53 -15.52 6.56
CA GLY A 16 14.81 -16.86 6.01
C GLY A 16 14.26 -17.97 6.91
N SER A 17 15.13 -18.67 7.65
CA SER A 17 14.76 -19.73 8.62
C SER A 17 14.76 -19.28 10.08
N ARG A 18 14.96 -17.98 10.34
CA ARG A 18 15.00 -17.37 11.67
C ARG A 18 13.72 -16.58 11.93
N PHE A 19 13.27 -16.56 13.18
CA PHE A 19 12.16 -15.71 13.63
C PHE A 19 12.64 -14.73 14.69
N LEU A 20 12.31 -13.46 14.50
CA LEU A 20 12.61 -12.36 15.41
C LEU A 20 11.30 -11.90 16.05
N ILE A 21 11.15 -12.08 17.36
CA ILE A 21 9.92 -11.79 18.10
C ILE A 21 10.16 -10.56 18.97
N ARG A 22 9.34 -9.53 18.75
CA ARG A 22 9.50 -8.18 19.30
C ARG A 22 8.18 -7.66 19.87
N PRO A 23 8.06 -7.39 21.17
CA PRO A 23 6.86 -6.84 21.75
C PRO A 23 6.73 -5.34 21.47
N CYS A 24 5.48 -4.89 21.42
CA CYS A 24 5.15 -3.47 21.46
C CYS A 24 4.57 -3.10 22.81
N VAL A 25 5.12 -2.05 23.41
CA VAL A 25 4.69 -1.49 24.69
C VAL A 25 4.24 -0.06 24.50
N GLU A 26 3.32 0.39 25.33
CA GLU A 26 2.91 1.79 25.32
C GLU A 26 4.05 2.67 25.81
N SER A 27 4.41 3.68 25.03
CA SER A 27 5.43 4.66 25.35
C SER A 27 4.97 6.04 24.90
N TRP A 28 4.82 6.97 25.85
CA TRP A 28 4.31 8.32 25.58
C TRP A 28 2.92 8.34 24.91
N GLY A 29 2.00 7.47 25.34
CA GLY A 29 0.64 7.38 24.79
C GLY A 29 0.56 6.75 23.40
N VAL A 30 1.62 6.08 22.93
CA VAL A 30 1.64 5.41 21.62
C VAL A 30 2.37 4.06 21.75
N ASN A 31 1.87 3.02 21.09
CA ASN A 31 2.58 1.73 21.02
C ASN A 31 3.90 1.83 20.26
N ARG A 32 4.97 1.31 20.86
CA ARG A 32 6.33 1.30 20.30
C ARG A 32 6.99 -0.06 20.47
N VAL A 33 7.72 -0.49 19.44
CA VAL A 33 8.57 -1.68 19.48
C VAL A 33 9.73 -1.43 20.44
N THR A 34 9.99 -2.38 21.33
CA THR A 34 11.12 -2.34 22.26
C THR A 34 12.05 -3.54 22.06
N ASP A 35 13.33 -3.31 22.28
CA ASP A 35 14.42 -4.30 22.36
C ASP A 35 14.64 -4.83 23.79
N ARG A 36 14.01 -4.22 24.81
CA ARG A 36 14.15 -4.66 26.21
C ARG A 36 13.61 -6.06 26.46
N PHE A 37 12.82 -6.57 25.53
CA PHE A 37 12.55 -7.99 25.36
C PHE A 37 12.70 -8.33 23.88
N PHE A 38 13.56 -9.30 23.58
CA PHE A 38 13.84 -9.73 22.22
C PHE A 38 14.13 -11.23 22.20
N ARG A 39 13.49 -11.96 21.29
CA ARG A 39 13.76 -13.39 21.06
C ARG A 39 14.11 -13.61 19.59
N SER A 40 15.30 -14.16 19.37
CA SER A 40 15.75 -14.66 18.07
C SER A 40 15.76 -16.19 18.13
N LEU A 41 14.84 -16.81 17.38
CA LEU A 41 14.74 -18.25 17.27
C LEU A 41 15.42 -18.70 15.97
N LYS A 42 16.36 -19.64 16.08
CA LYS A 42 17.10 -20.22 14.93
C LYS A 42 17.40 -21.70 15.11
N GLY A 43 17.40 -22.45 14.02
CA GLY A 43 17.92 -23.83 13.97
C GLY A 43 16.96 -24.85 13.37
N PRO A 44 17.47 -26.00 12.88
CA PRO A 44 16.70 -26.99 12.11
C PRO A 44 15.67 -27.79 12.92
N GLY A 45 15.64 -27.65 14.25
CA GLY A 45 14.70 -28.32 15.15
C GLY A 45 13.62 -27.41 15.76
N MET A 46 13.49 -26.18 15.27
CA MET A 46 12.50 -25.22 15.76
C MET A 46 11.09 -25.72 15.46
N THR A 47 10.24 -25.72 16.47
CA THR A 47 8.84 -26.13 16.36
C THR A 47 7.91 -24.92 16.44
N ALA A 48 6.67 -25.09 15.97
CA ALA A 48 5.61 -24.12 16.24
C ALA A 48 5.44 -23.85 17.74
N GLY A 49 5.67 -24.84 18.62
CA GLY A 49 5.62 -24.64 20.07
C GLY A 49 6.64 -23.61 20.57
N ASP A 50 7.84 -23.59 20.00
CA ASP A 50 8.90 -22.64 20.37
C ASP A 50 8.53 -21.21 19.95
N ILE A 51 7.95 -21.06 18.74
CA ILE A 51 7.47 -19.76 18.23
C ILE A 51 6.34 -19.24 19.12
N GLY A 52 5.29 -20.03 19.35
CA GLY A 52 4.16 -19.58 20.15
C GLY A 52 4.53 -19.37 21.62
N GLY A 53 5.47 -20.16 22.17
CA GLY A 53 5.99 -19.94 23.52
C GLY A 53 6.69 -18.59 23.65
N ALA A 54 7.52 -18.22 22.68
CA ALA A 54 8.17 -16.91 22.65
C ALA A 54 7.17 -15.74 22.44
N VAL A 55 6.08 -15.95 21.70
CA VAL A 55 4.99 -14.95 21.57
C VAL A 55 4.26 -14.78 22.91
N LEU A 56 3.96 -15.87 23.63
CA LEU A 56 3.34 -15.80 24.95
C LEU A 56 4.25 -15.10 25.98
N ASP A 57 5.56 -15.41 25.96
CA ASP A 57 6.54 -14.71 26.80
C ASP A 57 6.58 -13.20 26.50
N ALA A 58 6.47 -12.82 25.22
CA ALA A 58 6.45 -11.42 24.80
C ALA A 58 5.18 -10.71 25.29
N PHE A 59 4.01 -11.35 25.21
CA PHE A 59 2.80 -10.81 25.81
C PHE A 59 2.95 -10.68 27.33
N ALA A 60 3.40 -11.71 28.04
CA ALA A 60 3.62 -11.64 29.48
C ALA A 60 4.63 -10.53 29.87
N PHE A 61 5.61 -10.24 29.02
CA PHE A 61 6.47 -9.07 29.18
C PHE A 61 5.69 -7.76 29.07
N ILE A 62 4.85 -7.59 28.05
CA ILE A 62 4.00 -6.39 27.88
C ILE A 62 3.10 -6.21 29.12
N GLU A 63 2.46 -7.28 29.60
CA GLU A 63 1.55 -7.21 30.75
C GLU A 63 2.25 -6.80 32.05
N ARG A 64 3.45 -7.33 32.29
CA ARG A 64 4.24 -6.99 33.49
C ARG A 64 4.84 -5.60 33.43
N THR A 65 5.18 -5.13 32.23
CA THR A 65 5.90 -3.87 32.05
C THR A 65 4.95 -2.67 32.04
N GLY A 66 3.75 -2.83 31.49
CA GLY A 66 2.82 -1.71 31.32
C GLY A 66 3.42 -0.61 30.44
N GLN A 67 3.26 0.65 30.86
CA GLN A 67 3.84 1.79 30.17
C GLN A 67 5.35 1.86 30.37
N LEU A 68 6.10 2.04 29.28
CA LEU A 68 7.56 2.06 29.30
C LEU A 68 8.09 3.34 28.64
N GLU A 69 8.87 4.13 29.35
CA GLU A 69 9.60 5.24 28.74
C GLU A 69 10.80 4.71 27.95
N LEU A 70 10.74 4.90 26.62
CA LEU A 70 11.81 4.57 25.69
C LEU A 70 12.50 5.85 25.23
N SER A 71 13.83 5.85 25.27
CA SER A 71 14.64 6.90 24.66
C SER A 71 14.47 6.93 23.14
N LEU A 72 14.80 8.06 22.51
CA LEU A 72 14.78 8.18 21.04
C LEU A 72 15.73 7.20 20.36
N GLU A 73 16.82 6.81 21.03
CA GLU A 73 17.77 5.83 20.51
C GLU A 73 17.20 4.41 20.55
N GLU A 74 16.65 3.97 21.67
CA GLU A 74 15.97 2.67 21.80
C GLU A 74 14.83 2.55 20.76
N ARG A 75 14.06 3.63 20.56
CA ARG A 75 12.99 3.67 19.55
C ARG A 75 13.49 3.49 18.12
N ARG A 76 14.64 4.08 17.77
CA ARG A 76 15.20 4.06 16.42
C ARG A 76 15.96 2.77 16.11
N ASN A 77 16.49 2.11 17.13
CA ASN A 77 17.41 0.98 16.99
C ASN A 77 16.84 -0.37 17.46
N SER A 78 15.58 -0.43 17.91
CA SER A 78 14.96 -1.67 18.42
C SER A 78 14.91 -2.84 17.43
N TRP A 79 15.12 -2.60 16.14
CA TRP A 79 15.22 -3.61 15.08
C TRP A 79 16.64 -4.12 14.83
N ARG A 80 17.68 -3.45 15.36
CA ARG A 80 19.10 -3.73 15.05
C ARG A 80 19.68 -4.95 15.74
N TYR A 81 18.94 -5.57 16.67
CA TYR A 81 19.44 -6.71 17.43
C TYR A 81 19.41 -7.99 16.61
N ASP A 82 20.56 -8.68 16.56
CA ASP A 82 20.75 -9.98 15.90
C ASP A 82 20.23 -10.02 14.45
N THR A 83 20.47 -8.95 13.71
CA THR A 83 20.19 -8.84 12.27
C THR A 83 21.44 -8.42 11.48
N ARG A 84 21.50 -8.82 10.21
CA ARG A 84 22.60 -8.45 9.28
C ARG A 84 22.39 -7.13 8.55
N TYR A 85 21.21 -6.52 8.65
CA TYR A 85 20.87 -5.34 7.86
C TYR A 85 21.43 -4.04 8.49
N ARG A 86 22.04 -3.19 7.66
CA ARG A 86 22.61 -1.89 8.11
C ARG A 86 21.57 -0.77 8.19
N THR A 87 20.42 -0.92 7.54
CA THR A 87 19.34 0.08 7.51
C THR A 87 17.98 -0.54 7.82
N HIS A 88 17.10 0.22 8.49
CA HIS A 88 15.74 -0.22 8.84
C HIS A 88 14.96 -0.61 7.57
N ARG A 89 15.14 0.15 6.49
CA ARG A 89 14.52 -0.12 5.19
C ARG A 89 14.96 -1.46 4.60
N ALA A 90 16.23 -1.82 4.71
CA ALA A 90 16.71 -3.14 4.28
C ALA A 90 16.18 -4.26 5.18
N PHE A 91 16.09 -4.02 6.49
CA PHE A 91 15.47 -4.95 7.44
C PHE A 91 14.01 -5.23 7.05
N VAL A 92 13.17 -4.20 6.96
CA VAL A 92 11.74 -4.35 6.66
C VAL A 92 11.48 -4.96 5.28
N ARG A 93 12.31 -4.66 4.27
CA ARG A 93 12.13 -5.14 2.89
C ARG A 93 12.39 -6.64 2.72
N ASN A 94 13.29 -7.21 3.53
CA ASN A 94 13.80 -8.56 3.31
C ASN A 94 13.27 -9.60 4.32
N ASN A 95 12.34 -9.21 5.19
CA ASN A 95 11.73 -10.08 6.18
C ASN A 95 10.23 -10.19 5.94
N ASP A 96 9.67 -11.39 6.09
CA ASP A 96 8.22 -11.55 6.16
C ASP A 96 7.72 -11.02 7.51
N PHE A 97 6.55 -10.40 7.52
CA PHE A 97 6.05 -9.69 8.70
C PHE A 97 4.72 -10.27 9.18
N VAL A 98 4.68 -10.66 10.45
CA VAL A 98 3.48 -11.10 11.15
C VAL A 98 3.25 -10.22 12.37
N ARG A 99 2.02 -9.79 12.58
CA ARG A 99 1.56 -9.14 13.81
C ARG A 99 0.64 -10.10 14.54
N VAL A 100 0.88 -10.29 15.83
CA VAL A 100 -0.05 -10.99 16.72
C VAL A 100 -0.61 -9.95 17.68
N SER A 101 -1.93 -9.78 17.70
CA SER A 101 -2.64 -8.85 18.58
C SER A 101 -3.56 -9.61 19.53
N THR A 102 -3.83 -9.06 20.71
CA THR A 102 -4.88 -9.58 21.60
C THR A 102 -6.20 -8.89 21.32
N SER A 103 -7.32 -9.64 21.39
CA SER A 103 -8.67 -9.10 21.30
C SER A 103 -9.35 -9.07 22.68
N PRO A 104 -10.40 -8.24 22.86
CA PRO A 104 -11.35 -8.42 23.95
C PRO A 104 -11.87 -9.87 23.97
N GLY A 105 -11.86 -10.50 25.14
CA GLY A 105 -12.14 -11.94 25.30
C GLY A 105 -10.92 -12.87 25.25
N GLY A 106 -9.70 -12.34 25.17
CA GLY A 106 -8.45 -13.10 25.35
C GLY A 106 -7.98 -13.92 24.15
N ARG A 107 -8.58 -13.71 22.97
CA ARG A 107 -8.17 -14.38 21.72
C ARG A 107 -6.96 -13.67 21.12
N TYR A 108 -6.19 -14.41 20.31
CA TYR A 108 -5.09 -13.84 19.52
C TYR A 108 -5.50 -13.72 18.06
N LEU A 109 -5.35 -12.53 17.50
CA LEU A 109 -5.43 -12.29 16.06
C LEU A 109 -4.01 -12.32 15.49
N VAL A 110 -3.74 -13.29 14.61
CA VAL A 110 -2.47 -13.39 13.89
C VAL A 110 -2.69 -12.86 12.47
N CYS A 111 -1.98 -11.81 12.08
CA CYS A 111 -2.05 -11.20 10.75
C CYS A 111 -0.70 -11.29 10.06
N THR A 112 -0.66 -11.89 8.87
CA THR A 112 0.50 -11.89 7.98
C THR A 112 0.35 -10.75 6.98
N TYR A 113 1.43 -10.04 6.70
CA TYR A 113 1.45 -8.92 5.77
C TYR A 113 2.37 -9.21 4.60
N ALA A 114 2.04 -8.63 3.45
CA ALA A 114 2.96 -8.64 2.32
C ALA A 114 4.27 -7.91 2.69
N PRO A 115 5.43 -8.34 2.15
CA PRO A 115 6.69 -7.64 2.31
C PRO A 115 6.55 -6.15 1.96
N ARG A 116 7.00 -5.25 2.85
CA ARG A 116 6.64 -3.83 2.76
C ARG A 116 7.40 -3.14 1.63
N SER A 117 6.68 -2.57 0.66
CA SER A 117 7.23 -1.67 -0.35
C SER A 117 7.39 -0.24 0.21
N GLY A 118 8.33 -0.06 1.15
CA GLY A 118 8.95 1.25 1.44
C GLY A 118 8.30 2.18 2.49
N GLY A 119 7.59 1.68 3.50
CA GLY A 119 7.01 2.50 4.58
C GLY A 119 7.15 1.89 5.98
N ASP A 120 6.96 2.72 7.01
CA ASP A 120 7.04 2.35 8.43
C ASP A 120 5.80 1.54 8.91
N ASP A 121 4.65 1.70 8.25
CA ASP A 121 3.41 0.95 8.54
C ASP A 121 3.22 -0.25 7.59
N PRO A 122 2.71 -1.39 8.11
CA PRO A 122 2.37 -2.53 7.27
C PRO A 122 1.19 -2.18 6.36
N GLY A 123 1.23 -2.64 5.09
CA GLY A 123 0.10 -2.57 4.16
C GLY A 123 -1.04 -3.51 4.56
N ASP A 124 -1.94 -3.85 3.64
CA ASP A 124 -3.04 -4.78 3.95
C ASP A 124 -2.52 -6.18 4.34
N SER A 125 -3.20 -6.81 5.33
CA SER A 125 -2.90 -8.19 5.72
C SER A 125 -3.28 -9.14 4.59
N ILE A 126 -2.34 -9.98 4.16
CA ILE A 126 -2.57 -10.98 3.11
C ILE A 126 -3.11 -12.32 3.65
N TRP A 127 -3.11 -12.48 4.98
CA TRP A 127 -3.67 -13.64 5.67
C TRP A 127 -3.91 -13.31 7.14
N HIS A 128 -4.89 -13.97 7.77
CA HIS A 128 -5.06 -13.91 9.21
C HIS A 128 -5.63 -15.22 9.78
N ALA A 129 -5.42 -15.44 11.07
CA ALA A 129 -6.07 -16.47 11.86
C ALA A 129 -6.45 -15.95 13.25
N ILE A 130 -7.58 -16.43 13.75
CA ILE A 130 -8.00 -16.21 15.13
C ILE A 130 -7.64 -17.46 15.92
N VAL A 131 -6.80 -17.29 16.92
CA VAL A 131 -6.42 -18.34 17.86
C VAL A 131 -7.20 -18.13 19.16
N PRO A 132 -7.95 -19.13 19.66
CA PRO A 132 -8.78 -18.99 20.85
C PRO A 132 -8.00 -18.60 22.11
N ALA A 133 -8.70 -17.98 23.05
CA ALA A 133 -8.18 -17.74 24.39
C ALA A 133 -7.84 -19.08 25.07
N GLY A 134 -6.64 -19.18 25.65
CA GLY A 134 -6.16 -20.42 26.29
C GLY A 134 -5.57 -21.46 25.33
N ALA A 135 -5.39 -21.13 24.05
CA ALA A 135 -4.68 -21.98 23.11
C ALA A 135 -3.25 -22.31 23.58
N SER A 136 -2.79 -23.51 23.28
CA SER A 136 -1.42 -23.94 23.57
C SER A 136 -0.40 -23.14 22.75
N ALA A 137 0.83 -23.06 23.25
CA ALA A 137 1.96 -22.47 22.51
C ALA A 137 2.10 -23.07 21.08
N GLY A 138 1.83 -24.37 20.92
CA GLY A 138 1.86 -25.03 19.61
C GLY A 138 0.77 -24.55 18.65
N GLU A 139 -0.43 -24.22 19.15
CA GLU A 139 -1.53 -23.70 18.33
C GLU A 139 -1.28 -22.24 17.92
N LEU A 140 -0.86 -21.41 18.88
CA LEU A 140 -0.50 -20.03 18.60
C LEU A 140 0.65 -19.96 17.60
N GLY A 141 1.69 -20.77 17.79
CA GLY A 141 2.82 -20.79 16.89
C GLY A 141 2.51 -21.37 15.51
N ARG A 142 1.57 -22.32 15.37
CA ARG A 142 1.10 -22.75 14.04
C ARG A 142 0.36 -21.64 13.31
N GLY A 143 -0.43 -20.84 14.04
CA GLY A 143 -1.01 -19.62 13.51
C GLY A 143 0.05 -18.62 13.04
N SER A 144 1.10 -18.43 13.84
CA SER A 144 2.21 -17.51 13.54
C SER A 144 3.18 -17.99 12.45
N ASP A 145 3.30 -19.30 12.24
CA ASP A 145 4.14 -19.94 11.22
C ASP A 145 3.39 -20.07 9.86
N GLY A 146 2.05 -20.10 9.91
CA GLY A 146 1.16 -20.50 8.83
C GLY A 146 0.93 -19.51 7.69
N ARG A 147 1.98 -18.98 7.06
CA ARG A 147 2.09 -18.67 5.61
C ARG A 147 3.33 -17.82 5.34
N VAL A 148 4.43 -18.51 5.08
CA VAL A 148 5.57 -17.97 4.34
C VAL A 148 5.72 -18.82 3.10
N ARG A 149 5.37 -18.23 1.95
CA ARG A 149 5.18 -18.82 0.60
C ARG A 149 3.97 -19.74 0.42
N GLY A 150 3.20 -19.43 -0.63
CA GLY A 150 1.93 -20.06 -0.97
C GLY A 150 2.04 -21.54 -1.30
N ASP A 151 1.14 -22.33 -0.70
CA ASP A 151 0.96 -23.73 -1.05
C ASP A 151 -0.52 -24.02 -1.32
N ARG A 152 -0.78 -24.49 -2.54
CA ARG A 152 -2.09 -24.49 -3.23
C ARG A 152 -3.03 -25.63 -2.80
N ARG A 153 -2.64 -26.46 -1.83
CA ARG A 153 -3.34 -27.72 -1.49
C ARG A 153 -4.42 -27.61 -0.40
N VAL A 154 -4.53 -26.48 0.29
CA VAL A 154 -5.56 -26.28 1.33
C VAL A 154 -6.84 -25.63 0.78
N GLU A 155 -6.79 -25.02 -0.42
CA GLU A 155 -7.97 -24.46 -1.10
C GLU A 155 -9.05 -25.49 -1.43
N GLU A 156 -8.68 -26.75 -1.68
CA GLU A 156 -9.65 -27.81 -2.03
C GLU A 156 -10.41 -28.38 -0.84
N GLY A 157 -9.86 -28.27 0.38
CA GLY A 157 -10.53 -28.72 1.60
C GLY A 157 -11.65 -27.77 2.04
N ALA A 158 -11.42 -26.46 1.93
CA ALA A 158 -12.40 -25.44 2.31
C ALA A 158 -13.55 -25.28 1.30
N ARG A 159 -13.28 -25.50 -0.01
CA ARG A 159 -14.32 -25.48 -1.06
C ARG A 159 -15.40 -26.56 -0.89
N ARG A 160 -15.11 -27.67 -0.20
CA ARG A 160 -16.09 -28.74 0.06
C ARG A 160 -17.01 -28.46 1.26
N ALA A 161 -16.64 -27.54 2.16
CA ALA A 161 -17.47 -27.20 3.31
C ALA A 161 -18.46 -26.06 3.01
N GLY A 162 -18.16 -25.18 2.05
CA GLY A 162 -18.99 -24.02 1.70
C GLY A 162 -20.05 -24.27 0.62
N SER A 163 -20.19 -25.49 0.09
CA SER A 163 -21.12 -25.79 -1.01
C SER A 163 -22.53 -26.21 -0.58
N GLU A 164 -22.83 -26.25 0.72
CA GLU A 164 -24.16 -26.56 1.26
C GLU A 164 -24.74 -25.36 2.01
N GLN A 165 -25.20 -24.35 1.26
CA GLN A 165 -26.40 -23.57 1.58
C GLN A 165 -26.63 -22.55 0.46
N GLY A 166 -27.50 -22.92 -0.48
CA GLY A 166 -27.93 -22.08 -1.57
C GLY A 166 -29.13 -21.21 -1.20
N SER A 167 -29.24 -20.10 -1.95
CA SER A 167 -30.45 -19.36 -2.35
C SER A 167 -31.60 -19.27 -1.34
N GLY A 168 -31.83 -18.08 -0.80
CA GLY A 168 -33.06 -17.73 -0.11
C GLY A 168 -33.33 -16.23 -0.17
N SER A 169 -34.41 -15.84 -0.86
CA SER A 169 -35.13 -14.59 -0.63
C SER A 169 -35.88 -14.70 0.69
N CYS A 170 -35.77 -13.75 1.61
CA CYS A 170 -36.63 -13.50 2.79
C CYS A 170 -36.30 -12.07 3.27
N THR A 171 -37.17 -11.06 3.34
CA THR A 171 -38.38 -10.89 4.17
C THR A 171 -38.27 -11.54 5.56
N GLY A 172 -37.86 -10.75 6.55
CA GLY A 172 -37.80 -11.11 7.96
C GLY A 172 -36.63 -10.43 8.68
N LEU A 173 -36.86 -9.23 9.22
CA LEU A 173 -35.91 -8.53 10.10
C LEU A 173 -35.96 -9.13 11.52
N PRO A 174 -34.82 -9.44 12.17
CA PRO A 174 -34.77 -9.70 13.60
C PRO A 174 -34.70 -8.40 14.41
N GLU A 175 -35.25 -8.44 15.63
CA GLU A 175 -35.32 -7.32 16.59
C GLU A 175 -33.93 -6.86 17.07
N GLY A 176 -33.78 -5.54 17.23
CA GLY A 176 -32.51 -4.83 17.45
C GLY A 176 -31.92 -4.92 18.87
N LYS A 177 -30.67 -4.48 19.00
CA LYS A 177 -29.94 -4.28 20.26
C LYS A 177 -30.20 -2.89 20.87
N GLU A 178 -29.99 -2.78 22.18
CA GLU A 178 -30.06 -1.54 22.96
C GLU A 178 -28.95 -0.54 22.57
N ALA A 179 -29.28 0.74 22.68
CA ALA A 179 -28.56 1.90 22.13
C ALA A 179 -27.24 2.29 22.82
N ASP A 180 -26.73 1.54 23.80
CA ASP A 180 -25.55 1.94 24.60
C ASP A 180 -24.21 1.36 24.06
N ASP A 181 -24.20 0.74 22.88
CA ASP A 181 -23.09 -0.09 22.36
C ASP A 181 -22.59 0.32 20.94
N MET A 182 -23.03 1.45 20.35
CA MET A 182 -22.79 1.80 18.92
C MET A 182 -21.85 3.01 18.73
N GLY A 183 -20.63 2.91 19.25
CA GLY A 183 -19.63 3.96 19.16
C GLY A 183 -19.15 4.23 17.72
N VAL A 184 -19.63 5.33 17.13
CA VAL A 184 -19.20 5.94 15.86
C VAL A 184 -19.63 5.18 14.59
N MET A 185 -20.45 5.81 13.75
CA MET A 185 -20.90 5.25 12.47
C MET A 185 -20.33 6.06 11.31
N THR A 186 -19.89 5.41 10.24
CA THR A 186 -19.23 6.10 9.12
C THR A 186 -19.78 5.68 7.76
N VAL A 187 -19.94 6.64 6.85
CA VAL A 187 -20.37 6.42 5.46
C VAL A 187 -19.39 7.09 4.50
N SER A 188 -18.81 6.28 3.63
CA SER A 188 -17.97 6.75 2.53
C SER A 188 -18.84 7.27 1.39
N VAL A 189 -18.64 8.53 0.98
CA VAL A 189 -19.26 9.13 -0.21
C VAL A 189 -18.18 9.30 -1.29
N ASN A 190 -18.39 8.69 -2.46
CA ASN A 190 -17.46 8.74 -3.59
C ASN A 190 -18.09 9.45 -4.79
N ARG A 191 -17.46 10.51 -5.31
CA ARG A 191 -17.96 11.27 -6.46
C ARG A 191 -17.18 11.00 -7.74
N GLU A 192 -17.89 10.55 -8.78
CA GLU A 192 -17.36 10.40 -10.14
C GLU A 192 -18.22 11.22 -11.13
N GLY A 193 -17.71 12.37 -11.58
CA GLY A 193 -18.49 13.27 -12.43
C GLY A 193 -19.80 13.65 -11.74
N ASN A 194 -20.94 13.26 -12.34
CA ASN A 194 -22.29 13.54 -11.81
C ASN A 194 -22.89 12.33 -11.06
N ARG A 195 -22.05 11.44 -10.51
CA ARG A 195 -22.49 10.30 -9.71
C ARG A 195 -21.92 10.39 -8.30
N LEU A 196 -22.75 10.11 -7.31
CA LEU A 196 -22.35 9.89 -5.92
C LEU A 196 -22.64 8.44 -5.53
N LEU A 197 -21.64 7.73 -5.03
CA LEU A 197 -21.75 6.37 -4.50
C LEU A 197 -21.51 6.41 -2.99
N LEU A 198 -22.53 6.06 -2.22
CA LEU A 198 -22.50 5.99 -0.77
C LEU A 198 -22.36 4.53 -0.35
N LEU A 199 -21.37 4.25 0.50
CA LEU A 199 -21.05 2.93 1.01
C LEU A 199 -20.83 3.03 2.52
N PRO A 200 -21.61 2.33 3.35
CA PRO A 200 -21.46 2.36 4.79
C PRO A 200 -20.25 1.54 5.25
N TYR A 201 -19.69 1.94 6.38
CA TYR A 201 -18.81 1.11 7.19
C TYR A 201 -19.63 0.38 8.24
N VAL A 202 -19.37 -0.91 8.40
CA VAL A 202 -19.95 -1.75 9.44
C VAL A 202 -18.83 -2.36 10.25
N GLU A 203 -19.08 -2.58 11.54
CA GLU A 203 -18.15 -3.34 12.36
C GLU A 203 -18.03 -4.76 11.80
N CYS A 204 -16.84 -5.15 11.37
CA CYS A 204 -16.55 -6.50 10.93
C CYS A 204 -15.30 -6.98 11.65
N TRP A 205 -15.50 -7.88 12.61
CA TRP A 205 -14.42 -8.49 13.40
C TRP A 205 -13.64 -7.48 14.25
N GLY A 206 -14.35 -6.50 14.84
CA GLY A 206 -13.78 -5.48 15.72
C GLY A 206 -13.04 -4.35 14.99
N VAL A 207 -13.24 -4.22 13.68
CA VAL A 207 -12.74 -3.09 12.87
C VAL A 207 -13.81 -2.66 11.88
N ASP A 208 -13.85 -1.36 11.57
CA ASP A 208 -14.77 -0.83 10.56
C ASP A 208 -14.36 -1.26 9.16
N ARG A 209 -15.31 -1.86 8.42
CA ARG A 209 -15.11 -2.31 7.05
C ARG A 209 -16.19 -1.75 6.14
N LEU A 210 -15.76 -1.25 4.99
CA LEU A 210 -16.66 -0.84 3.92
C LEU A 210 -17.45 -2.07 3.43
N THR A 211 -18.75 -1.91 3.26
CA THR A 211 -19.63 -2.99 2.77
C THR A 211 -20.51 -2.50 1.63
N ASP A 212 -20.89 -3.42 0.76
CA ASP A 212 -21.86 -3.23 -0.33
C ASP A 212 -23.21 -3.88 -0.05
N ARG A 213 -23.37 -4.53 1.11
CA ARG A 213 -24.67 -5.09 1.55
C ARG A 213 -25.74 -4.01 1.65
N PHE A 214 -25.32 -2.76 1.79
CA PHE A 214 -26.09 -1.58 1.41
C PHE A 214 -25.22 -0.67 0.54
N PHE A 215 -25.81 -0.06 -0.49
CA PHE A 215 -25.19 1.02 -1.23
C PHE A 215 -26.26 1.93 -1.82
N ALA A 216 -25.96 3.23 -1.94
CA ALA A 216 -26.78 4.16 -2.70
C ALA A 216 -25.95 4.77 -3.83
N SER A 217 -26.49 4.78 -5.06
CA SER A 217 -25.83 5.37 -6.23
C SER A 217 -26.74 6.41 -6.85
N LEU A 218 -26.45 7.68 -6.55
CA LEU A 218 -27.21 8.83 -7.02
C LEU A 218 -26.59 9.33 -8.33
N LYS A 219 -27.39 9.49 -9.39
CA LYS A 219 -26.91 9.81 -10.74
C LYS A 219 -27.65 10.97 -11.38
N GLY A 220 -26.88 11.81 -12.06
CA GLY A 220 -27.39 12.80 -12.99
C GLY A 220 -27.36 14.22 -12.43
N PRO A 221 -27.56 15.23 -13.29
CA PRO A 221 -27.45 16.64 -12.91
C PRO A 221 -28.58 17.14 -12.00
N GLY A 222 -29.60 16.30 -11.73
CA GLY A 222 -30.75 16.63 -10.88
C GLY A 222 -30.65 16.11 -9.44
N VAL A 223 -29.52 15.51 -9.04
CA VAL A 223 -29.30 15.09 -7.64
C VAL A 223 -29.25 16.34 -6.76
N THR A 224 -30.17 16.41 -5.80
CA THR A 224 -30.32 17.54 -4.86
C THR A 224 -29.62 17.25 -3.53
N ALA A 225 -29.48 18.27 -2.69
CA ALA A 225 -29.00 18.10 -1.31
C ALA A 225 -29.92 17.17 -0.51
N GLU A 226 -31.24 17.29 -0.69
CA GLU A 226 -32.22 16.42 -0.04
C GLU A 226 -32.02 14.94 -0.41
N ASP A 227 -31.75 14.63 -1.69
CA ASP A 227 -31.46 13.25 -2.14
C ASP A 227 -30.19 12.69 -1.48
N VAL A 228 -29.14 13.50 -1.38
CA VAL A 228 -27.85 13.10 -0.78
C VAL A 228 -28.01 12.83 0.71
N GLY A 229 -28.68 13.74 1.43
CA GLY A 229 -28.91 13.56 2.86
C GLY A 229 -29.86 12.41 3.17
N GLY A 230 -30.90 12.22 2.37
CA GLY A 230 -31.81 11.07 2.51
C GLY A 230 -31.05 9.75 2.39
N ALA A 231 -30.19 9.63 1.37
CA ALA A 231 -29.36 8.44 1.18
C ALA A 231 -28.32 8.22 2.31
N LEU A 232 -27.82 9.29 2.93
CA LEU A 232 -26.95 9.19 4.11
C LEU A 232 -27.73 8.68 5.34
N LEU A 233 -28.92 9.22 5.59
CA LEU A 233 -29.76 8.78 6.70
C LEU A 233 -30.16 7.30 6.54
N ASP A 234 -30.50 6.87 5.32
CA ASP A 234 -30.77 5.46 5.03
C ASP A 234 -29.52 4.57 5.28
N ALA A 235 -28.32 5.07 4.96
CA ALA A 235 -27.07 4.36 5.20
C ALA A 235 -26.76 4.25 6.70
N PHE A 236 -26.97 5.31 7.48
CA PHE A 236 -26.81 5.29 8.94
C PHE A 236 -27.85 4.36 9.59
N ALA A 237 -29.11 4.44 9.19
CA ALA A 237 -30.14 3.52 9.64
C ALA A 237 -29.79 2.06 9.33
N PHE A 238 -29.17 1.79 8.17
CA PHE A 238 -28.63 0.47 7.87
C PHE A 238 -27.53 0.06 8.85
N ILE A 239 -26.55 0.92 9.15
CA ILE A 239 -25.48 0.61 10.12
C ILE A 239 -26.08 0.30 11.49
N GLU A 240 -26.98 1.15 11.98
CA GLU A 240 -27.70 0.99 13.24
C GLU A 240 -28.45 -0.35 13.32
N CYS A 241 -29.17 -0.72 12.26
CA CYS A 241 -29.99 -1.92 12.25
C CYS A 241 -29.19 -3.22 12.03
N THR A 242 -28.02 -3.14 11.41
CA THR A 242 -27.29 -4.33 10.94
C THR A 242 -26.39 -4.92 12.01
N GLY A 243 -25.82 -4.09 12.89
CA GLY A 243 -24.82 -4.51 13.86
C GLY A 243 -23.57 -5.12 13.21
N PRO A 244 -22.73 -5.86 13.97
CA PRO A 244 -21.51 -6.44 13.45
C PRO A 244 -21.77 -7.46 12.33
N LEU A 245 -21.09 -7.30 11.20
CA LEU A 245 -21.18 -8.21 10.07
C LEU A 245 -19.94 -9.09 9.94
N GLU A 246 -20.15 -10.34 9.58
CA GLU A 246 -19.09 -11.19 9.04
C GLU A 246 -19.04 -11.02 7.52
N LEU A 247 -18.01 -10.33 7.03
CA LEU A 247 -17.73 -10.15 5.60
C LEU A 247 -16.59 -11.08 5.18
N ASN A 248 -16.79 -11.87 4.13
CA ASN A 248 -15.69 -12.65 3.56
C ASN A 248 -14.73 -11.75 2.75
N LEU A 249 -13.54 -12.27 2.40
CA LEU A 249 -12.52 -11.49 1.68
C LEU A 249 -12.99 -10.99 0.31
N GLU A 250 -13.81 -11.77 -0.40
CA GLU A 250 -14.33 -11.38 -1.69
C GLU A 250 -15.31 -10.19 -1.55
N GLU A 251 -16.17 -10.19 -0.53
CA GLU A 251 -17.06 -9.07 -0.21
C GLU A 251 -16.24 -7.81 0.14
N GLN A 252 -15.23 -7.96 1.01
CA GLN A 252 -14.37 -6.83 1.41
C GLN A 252 -13.57 -6.25 0.22
N GLU A 253 -13.00 -7.09 -0.63
CA GLU A 253 -12.19 -6.66 -1.78
C GLU A 253 -13.02 -6.06 -2.93
N ASN A 254 -14.33 -6.34 -2.98
CA ASN A 254 -15.19 -5.99 -4.11
C ASN A 254 -16.36 -5.06 -3.80
N CYS A 255 -16.55 -4.64 -2.54
CA CYS A 255 -17.66 -3.77 -2.12
C CYS A 255 -17.84 -2.49 -2.98
N TRP A 256 -16.74 -1.94 -3.47
CA TRP A 256 -16.74 -0.74 -4.31
C TRP A 256 -17.14 -0.99 -5.78
N ARG A 257 -17.30 -2.24 -6.22
CA ARG A 257 -17.59 -2.56 -7.63
C ARG A 257 -19.02 -2.22 -8.03
N HIS A 258 -19.91 -2.03 -7.06
CA HIS A 258 -21.32 -1.74 -7.30
C HIS A 258 -21.50 -0.46 -8.12
N ASP A 259 -22.09 -0.64 -9.30
CA ASP A 259 -22.44 0.45 -10.21
C ASP A 259 -21.25 1.32 -10.64
N THR A 260 -20.06 0.72 -10.75
CA THR A 260 -18.85 1.37 -11.26
C THR A 260 -18.31 0.70 -12.51
N LYS A 261 -17.52 1.43 -13.30
CA LYS A 261 -16.87 0.91 -14.51
C LYS A 261 -15.45 0.36 -14.26
N TYR A 262 -14.96 0.46 -13.04
CA TYR A 262 -13.55 0.21 -12.71
C TYR A 262 -13.31 -1.27 -12.43
N LYS A 263 -12.15 -1.77 -12.86
CA LYS A 263 -11.76 -3.18 -12.68
C LYS A 263 -10.85 -3.42 -11.47
N THR A 264 -10.31 -2.35 -10.90
CA THR A 264 -9.42 -2.40 -9.72
C THR A 264 -9.79 -1.30 -8.73
N TRP A 265 -9.61 -1.58 -7.43
CA TRP A 265 -9.84 -0.60 -6.36
C TRP A 265 -9.04 0.68 -6.59
N ARG A 266 -7.77 0.53 -6.99
CA ARG A 266 -6.88 1.65 -7.30
C ARG A 266 -7.44 2.58 -8.38
N ALA A 267 -8.03 2.01 -9.43
CA ALA A 267 -8.65 2.79 -10.50
C ALA A 267 -9.93 3.47 -10.03
N PHE A 268 -10.74 2.79 -9.20
CA PHE A 268 -11.89 3.41 -8.55
C PHE A 268 -11.48 4.59 -7.66
N ALA A 269 -10.61 4.35 -6.68
CA ALA A 269 -10.17 5.32 -5.69
C ALA A 269 -9.54 6.57 -6.31
N ARG A 270 -8.72 6.42 -7.37
CA ARG A 270 -8.05 7.55 -8.04
C ARG A 270 -8.98 8.43 -8.88
N ASN A 271 -10.06 7.86 -9.41
CA ASN A 271 -10.98 8.58 -10.30
C ASN A 271 -12.25 9.05 -9.59
N ASN A 272 -12.37 8.80 -8.29
CA ASN A 272 -13.45 9.29 -7.45
C ASN A 272 -12.89 10.29 -6.44
N ASP A 273 -13.59 11.40 -6.26
CA ASP A 273 -13.38 12.24 -5.08
C ASP A 273 -13.97 11.55 -3.86
N PHE A 274 -13.43 11.84 -2.69
CA PHE A 274 -13.81 11.17 -1.46
C PHE A 274 -14.17 12.16 -0.36
N VAL A 275 -15.36 11.94 0.18
CA VAL A 275 -15.85 12.56 1.40
C VAL A 275 -16.24 11.44 2.35
N ASP A 276 -15.86 11.60 3.62
CA ASP A 276 -16.25 10.72 4.70
C ASP A 276 -17.25 11.44 5.60
N VAL A 277 -18.33 10.75 5.97
CA VAL A 277 -19.37 11.29 6.85
C VAL A 277 -19.46 10.38 8.06
N THR A 278 -19.12 10.91 9.23
CA THR A 278 -19.08 10.17 10.49
C THR A 278 -20.12 10.74 11.45
N TYR A 279 -21.00 9.91 11.96
CA TYR A 279 -21.94 10.25 13.01
C TYR A 279 -21.36 9.88 14.38
N TYR A 280 -21.26 10.86 15.27
CA TYR A 280 -20.88 10.69 16.67
C TYR A 280 -22.16 10.75 17.50
N GLU A 281 -22.41 9.68 18.26
CA GLU A 281 -23.65 9.44 19.01
C GLU A 281 -24.09 10.69 19.81
N ASP A 282 -25.33 11.12 19.56
CA ASP A 282 -26.07 12.22 20.19
C ASP A 282 -25.53 13.66 20.05
N ASP A 283 -24.51 13.91 19.22
CA ASP A 283 -23.91 15.26 19.12
C ASP A 283 -23.95 15.85 17.70
N HIS A 284 -23.30 15.21 16.71
CA HIS A 284 -23.20 15.77 15.35
C HIS A 284 -22.69 14.76 14.30
N TYR A 285 -22.96 15.08 13.03
CA TYR A 285 -22.25 14.53 11.87
C TYR A 285 -20.98 15.35 11.63
N CYS A 286 -19.84 14.67 11.48
CA CYS A 286 -18.59 15.24 10.98
C CYS A 286 -18.43 14.87 9.51
N ILE A 287 -18.21 15.86 8.65
CA ILE A 287 -18.01 15.67 7.21
C ILE A 287 -16.59 16.07 6.88
N CYS A 288 -15.78 15.12 6.43
CA CYS A 288 -14.39 15.32 6.07
C CYS A 288 -14.18 15.10 4.58
N ALA A 289 -13.63 16.10 3.89
CA ALA A 289 -13.26 16.01 2.48
C ALA A 289 -11.76 15.80 2.35
N TYR A 290 -11.36 14.90 1.46
CA TYR A 290 -9.96 14.52 1.29
C TYR A 290 -9.43 14.94 -0.08
N PRO A 291 -8.11 15.15 -0.21
CA PRO A 291 -7.52 15.42 -1.51
C PRO A 291 -7.66 14.18 -2.40
N PRO A 292 -7.66 14.34 -3.74
CA PRO A 292 -7.77 13.21 -4.66
C PRO A 292 -6.78 12.11 -4.32
N ARG A 293 -7.28 10.88 -4.15
CA ARG A 293 -6.48 9.75 -3.69
C ARG A 293 -5.35 9.46 -4.69
N THR A 294 -4.12 9.68 -4.25
CA THR A 294 -2.91 9.37 -5.04
C THR A 294 -2.33 8.00 -4.67
N ARG A 295 -2.78 7.41 -3.55
CA ARG A 295 -2.43 6.10 -2.98
C ARG A 295 -3.64 5.52 -2.24
N ASP A 296 -3.47 4.36 -1.60
CA ASP A 296 -4.53 3.69 -0.81
C ASP A 296 -4.91 4.46 0.47
N LEU A 297 -4.05 5.40 0.89
CA LEU A 297 -4.30 6.32 2.00
C LEU A 297 -4.80 7.69 1.50
N VAL A 298 -5.68 8.30 2.28
CA VAL A 298 -6.08 9.70 2.11
C VAL A 298 -4.99 10.62 2.68
N GLY A 299 -4.77 11.78 2.04
CA GLY A 299 -3.90 12.82 2.59
C GLY A 299 -4.62 13.66 3.66
N ASP A 300 -3.96 14.70 4.17
CA ASP A 300 -4.58 15.63 5.14
C ASP A 300 -5.89 16.20 4.59
N GLU A 301 -6.88 16.35 5.48
CA GLU A 301 -8.21 16.86 5.14
C GLU A 301 -8.14 18.21 4.43
N VAL A 302 -8.82 18.31 3.29
CA VAL A 302 -8.98 19.55 2.54
C VAL A 302 -10.03 20.44 3.19
N TRP A 303 -11.02 19.82 3.83
CA TRP A 303 -12.13 20.50 4.46
C TRP A 303 -12.75 19.61 5.53
N ARG A 304 -13.22 20.23 6.62
CA ARG A 304 -14.00 19.59 7.68
C ARG A 304 -15.18 20.48 8.04
N GLY A 305 -16.36 19.89 8.15
CA GLY A 305 -17.58 20.55 8.62
C GLY A 305 -18.32 19.70 9.64
N THR A 306 -19.21 20.32 10.39
CA THR A 306 -20.08 19.63 11.36
C THR A 306 -21.54 20.02 11.12
N VAL A 307 -22.44 19.05 11.25
CA VAL A 307 -23.90 19.24 11.14
C VAL A 307 -24.53 18.64 12.39
N PRO A 308 -25.39 19.37 13.14
CA PRO A 308 -25.99 18.84 14.36
C PRO A 308 -26.79 17.55 14.13
N ALA A 309 -26.82 16.67 15.14
CA ALA A 309 -27.74 15.55 15.17
C ALA A 309 -29.19 16.09 15.12
N GLY A 310 -30.01 15.57 14.18
CA GLY A 310 -31.38 16.04 13.96
C GLY A 310 -31.54 17.17 12.93
N ALA A 311 -30.46 17.59 12.26
CA ALA A 311 -30.57 18.42 11.06
C ALA A 311 -31.39 17.72 9.96
N SER A 312 -32.00 18.51 9.09
CA SER A 312 -32.76 17.97 7.95
C SER A 312 -31.84 17.23 6.96
N ALA A 313 -32.43 16.31 6.19
CA ALA A 313 -31.72 15.66 5.09
C ALA A 313 -31.10 16.68 4.12
N GLU A 314 -31.82 17.76 3.81
CA GLU A 314 -31.30 18.82 2.95
C GLU A 314 -30.04 19.48 3.54
N GLU A 315 -30.02 19.81 4.84
CA GLU A 315 -28.85 20.40 5.51
C GLU A 315 -27.65 19.45 5.53
N LEU A 316 -27.86 18.16 5.85
CA LEU A 316 -26.80 17.15 5.84
C LEU A 316 -26.23 16.94 4.44
N GLY A 317 -27.10 16.83 3.44
CA GLY A 317 -26.67 16.68 2.06
C GLY A 317 -25.97 17.92 1.51
N GLN A 318 -26.41 19.12 1.91
CA GLN A 318 -25.76 20.36 1.52
C GLN A 318 -24.32 20.43 2.06
N ALA A 319 -24.08 19.99 3.30
CA ALA A 319 -22.72 19.93 3.86
C ALA A 319 -21.78 19.01 3.04
N VAL A 320 -22.29 17.90 2.50
CA VAL A 320 -21.52 17.03 1.60
C VAL A 320 -21.25 17.69 0.24
N LEU A 321 -22.22 18.43 -0.31
CA LEU A 321 -22.01 19.19 -1.54
C LEU A 321 -20.99 20.32 -1.35
N ASP A 322 -21.00 20.99 -0.20
CA ASP A 322 -20.02 22.01 0.17
C ASP A 322 -18.61 21.40 0.33
N ALA A 323 -18.51 20.22 0.94
CA ALA A 323 -17.27 19.45 1.02
C ALA A 323 -16.69 19.16 -0.37
N TYR A 324 -17.53 18.75 -1.32
CA TYR A 324 -17.12 18.54 -2.70
C TYR A 324 -16.76 19.83 -3.45
N ALA A 325 -17.45 20.93 -3.17
CA ALA A 325 -17.07 22.24 -3.69
C ALA A 325 -15.68 22.67 -3.19
N ALA A 326 -15.36 22.39 -1.91
CA ALA A 326 -14.03 22.61 -1.37
C ALA A 326 -12.96 21.73 -2.04
N VAL A 327 -13.28 20.47 -2.37
CA VAL A 327 -12.41 19.60 -3.18
C VAL A 327 -12.19 20.18 -4.58
N ASP A 328 -13.24 20.73 -5.22
CA ASP A 328 -13.13 21.37 -6.53
C ASP A 328 -12.26 22.63 -6.50
N GLU A 329 -12.41 23.48 -5.48
CA GLU A 329 -11.54 24.64 -5.28
C GLU A 329 -10.10 24.22 -4.97
N TRP A 330 -9.91 23.21 -4.13
CA TRP A 330 -8.58 22.66 -3.88
C TRP A 330 -7.95 22.15 -5.16
N LYS A 331 -8.70 21.46 -6.03
CA LYS A 331 -8.23 21.03 -7.35
C LYS A 331 -7.96 22.20 -8.31
N LYS A 332 -8.65 23.33 -8.21
CA LYS A 332 -8.31 24.52 -9.01
C LYS A 332 -6.99 25.14 -8.55
N THR A 333 -6.74 25.17 -7.24
CA THR A 333 -5.55 25.77 -6.65
C THR A 333 -4.33 24.84 -6.67
N HIS A 334 -4.52 23.53 -6.53
CA HIS A 334 -3.47 22.50 -6.40
C HIS A 334 -3.45 21.50 -7.55
N GLY A 335 -4.56 21.35 -8.28
CA GLY A 335 -4.57 20.61 -9.53
C GLY A 335 -3.77 21.39 -10.55
N ARG A 336 -2.62 20.82 -10.92
CA ARG A 336 -1.74 21.38 -11.93
C ARG A 336 -2.58 21.74 -13.16
N ARG A 337 -2.70 23.04 -13.44
CA ARG A 337 -2.92 23.52 -14.81
C ARG A 337 -1.96 22.73 -15.69
N ALA A 338 -2.44 22.14 -16.77
CA ALA A 338 -1.60 21.67 -17.86
C ALA A 338 -0.91 22.89 -18.51
N GLY A 339 -0.02 23.53 -17.76
CA GLY A 339 0.92 24.49 -18.26
C GLY A 339 2.13 23.72 -18.72
N ARG A 340 2.67 24.09 -19.88
CA ARG A 340 4.01 23.73 -20.33
C ARG A 340 4.99 23.87 -19.15
N HIS A 341 5.31 22.78 -18.49
CA HIS A 341 6.43 22.76 -17.55
C HIS A 341 7.69 22.48 -18.37
N GLU A 342 8.64 23.41 -18.32
CA GLU A 342 10.02 23.05 -18.59
C GLU A 342 10.42 21.91 -17.65
N PRO A 343 11.13 20.89 -18.14
CA PRO A 343 11.51 19.74 -17.32
C PRO A 343 12.48 20.17 -16.21
N VAL A 344 11.97 20.29 -14.98
CA VAL A 344 12.79 20.60 -13.80
C VAL A 344 13.74 19.42 -13.55
N ALA A 345 15.04 19.68 -13.51
CA ALA A 345 16.03 18.65 -13.23
C ALA A 345 15.85 18.03 -11.83
N ARG A 346 16.17 16.75 -11.69
CA ARG A 346 16.13 15.98 -10.45
C ARG A 346 17.52 15.53 -10.07
N ARG A 347 17.85 15.63 -8.78
CA ARG A 347 19.07 15.09 -8.21
C ARG A 347 18.72 13.84 -7.42
N VAL A 348 19.45 12.76 -7.69
CA VAL A 348 19.20 11.43 -7.13
C VAL A 348 20.51 10.91 -6.55
N GLY A 349 20.49 10.46 -5.29
CA GLY A 349 21.65 9.81 -4.66
C GLY A 349 21.78 8.34 -5.08
N LEU A 350 23.02 7.88 -5.19
CA LEU A 350 23.42 6.52 -5.54
C LEU A 350 23.91 5.76 -4.29
N CYS A 351 23.93 4.43 -4.35
CA CYS A 351 24.31 3.59 -3.21
C CYS A 351 25.74 3.84 -2.70
N ASP A 352 26.65 4.26 -3.60
CA ASP A 352 28.05 4.58 -3.29
C ASP A 352 28.27 6.04 -2.85
N GLY A 353 27.19 6.78 -2.56
CA GLY A 353 27.24 8.20 -2.22
C GLY A 353 27.46 9.14 -3.40
N GLY A 354 27.47 8.61 -4.63
CA GLY A 354 27.42 9.41 -5.87
C GLY A 354 26.06 10.04 -6.11
N GLU A 355 25.96 10.88 -7.14
CA GLU A 355 24.71 11.56 -7.50
C GLU A 355 24.48 11.56 -9.02
N VAL A 356 23.22 11.40 -9.42
CA VAL A 356 22.76 11.63 -10.80
C VAL A 356 21.92 12.90 -10.85
N LEU A 357 22.26 13.79 -11.77
CA LEU A 357 21.40 14.89 -12.18
C LEU A 357 20.70 14.50 -13.49
N LEU A 358 19.38 14.36 -13.46
CA LEU A 358 18.56 13.96 -14.60
C LEU A 358 17.58 15.08 -14.96
N PRO A 359 17.57 15.60 -16.21
CA PRO A 359 16.48 16.46 -16.64
C PRO A 359 15.18 15.66 -16.72
N GLY A 360 14.05 16.28 -16.39
CA GLY A 360 12.76 15.64 -16.60
C GLY A 360 12.51 15.28 -18.08
N PRO A 361 11.75 14.21 -18.36
CA PRO A 361 11.23 13.96 -19.70
C PRO A 361 10.29 15.07 -20.15
N GLY A 362 10.05 15.17 -21.47
CA GLY A 362 9.19 16.18 -22.07
C GLY A 362 7.70 15.98 -21.78
N GLU A 363 6.87 16.71 -22.53
CA GLU A 363 5.42 16.76 -22.34
C GLU A 363 4.76 15.37 -22.34
N GLY A 364 3.87 15.13 -21.37
CA GLY A 364 3.09 13.89 -21.24
C GLY A 364 3.64 12.87 -20.23
N PHE A 365 4.91 13.00 -19.82
CA PHE A 365 5.45 12.21 -18.72
C PHE A 365 5.26 12.91 -17.38
N VAL A 366 4.78 12.15 -16.39
CA VAL A 366 4.55 12.65 -15.03
C VAL A 366 5.38 11.83 -14.06
N GLU A 367 6.09 12.51 -13.16
CA GLU A 367 6.87 11.86 -12.10
C GLU A 367 5.97 11.01 -11.20
N ARG A 368 6.46 9.81 -10.88
CA ARG A 368 5.79 8.82 -10.04
C ARG A 368 6.77 8.25 -9.04
N THR A 369 6.26 7.86 -7.89
CA THR A 369 7.01 7.01 -6.96
C THR A 369 6.98 5.58 -7.50
N SER A 370 8.14 5.01 -7.80
CA SER A 370 8.23 3.61 -8.20
C SER A 370 7.96 2.68 -7.02
N ALA A 371 7.31 1.55 -7.28
CA ALA A 371 7.15 0.46 -6.32
C ALA A 371 8.35 -0.53 -6.33
N ALA A 372 9.17 -0.49 -7.39
CA ALA A 372 10.34 -1.35 -7.55
C ALA A 372 11.54 -0.76 -6.80
N GLY A 373 12.11 -1.54 -5.89
CA GLY A 373 13.13 -1.05 -4.94
C GLY A 373 14.52 -0.78 -5.53
N GLU A 374 14.74 -1.09 -6.82
CA GLU A 374 15.95 -0.70 -7.57
C GLU A 374 15.77 0.60 -8.37
N VAL A 375 14.52 1.08 -8.51
CA VAL A 375 14.20 2.29 -9.27
C VAL A 375 14.26 3.51 -8.36
N LEU A 376 15.20 4.40 -8.68
CA LEU A 376 15.48 5.62 -7.92
C LEU A 376 14.58 6.79 -8.32
N LEU A 377 14.17 6.84 -9.58
CA LEU A 377 13.31 7.89 -10.12
C LEU A 377 12.48 7.33 -11.28
N ALA A 378 11.19 7.65 -11.35
CA ALA A 378 10.32 7.17 -12.42
C ALA A 378 9.37 8.26 -12.93
N PHE A 379 9.08 8.21 -14.22
CA PHE A 379 8.13 9.04 -14.91
C PHE A 379 7.25 8.17 -15.79
N GLU A 380 5.94 8.41 -15.78
CA GLU A 380 5.00 7.61 -16.56
C GLU A 380 4.24 8.50 -17.54
N HIS A 381 4.07 8.00 -18.75
CA HIS A 381 3.14 8.53 -19.74
C HIS A 381 1.88 7.67 -19.74
N THR A 382 0.76 8.28 -19.38
CA THR A 382 -0.54 7.59 -19.32
C THR A 382 -1.20 7.54 -20.70
N GLY A 383 -1.88 6.44 -20.99
CA GLY A 383 -2.74 6.28 -22.15
C GLY A 383 -4.11 6.94 -21.94
N ARG A 384 -4.96 6.91 -22.97
CA ARG A 384 -6.33 7.44 -22.89
C ARG A 384 -7.18 6.77 -21.82
N ASP A 385 -6.86 5.51 -21.52
CA ASP A 385 -7.58 4.69 -20.53
C ASP A 385 -7.06 4.90 -19.10
N GLY A 386 -6.07 5.79 -18.91
CA GLY A 386 -5.45 6.09 -17.61
C GLY A 386 -4.28 5.17 -17.24
N ASP A 387 -4.15 4.00 -17.88
CA ASP A 387 -3.04 3.07 -17.67
C ASP A 387 -1.70 3.62 -18.20
N PRO A 388 -0.57 3.36 -17.53
CA PRO A 388 0.74 3.70 -18.06
C PRO A 388 0.98 2.95 -19.37
N VAL A 389 1.30 3.69 -20.43
CA VAL A 389 1.65 3.13 -21.75
C VAL A 389 3.12 3.26 -22.05
N ALA A 390 3.83 4.12 -21.32
CA ALA A 390 5.28 4.16 -21.28
C ALA A 390 5.78 4.64 -19.91
N SER A 391 6.94 4.15 -19.50
CA SER A 391 7.62 4.54 -18.27
C SER A 391 9.08 4.84 -18.57
N LEU A 392 9.57 6.00 -18.13
CA LEU A 392 10.99 6.36 -18.16
C LEU A 392 11.49 6.39 -16.73
N TYR A 393 12.53 5.62 -16.42
CA TYR A 393 13.00 5.51 -15.04
C TYR A 393 14.51 5.33 -14.93
N LEU A 394 15.04 5.76 -13.80
CA LEU A 394 16.44 5.61 -13.40
C LEU A 394 16.53 4.54 -12.32
N ALA A 395 17.46 3.60 -12.47
CA ALA A 395 17.71 2.51 -11.53
C ALA A 395 19.21 2.28 -11.32
N GLU A 396 19.56 1.56 -10.25
CA GLU A 396 20.88 0.94 -10.08
C GLU A 396 20.79 -0.55 -10.40
N ALA A 397 21.79 -1.07 -11.09
CA ALA A 397 21.91 -2.47 -11.46
C ALA A 397 23.30 -3.00 -11.09
N GLU A 398 23.39 -4.31 -10.86
CA GLU A 398 24.69 -4.98 -10.77
C GLU A 398 25.37 -5.01 -12.14
N TRP A 399 26.70 -5.00 -12.13
CA TRP A 399 27.51 -4.95 -13.34
C TRP A 399 28.77 -5.77 -13.18
N ASP A 400 28.98 -6.73 -14.06
CA ASP A 400 30.19 -7.54 -14.09
C ASP A 400 31.37 -6.79 -14.77
N GLU A 401 32.59 -7.04 -14.30
CA GLU A 401 33.79 -6.43 -14.86
C GLU A 401 34.02 -6.91 -16.31
N GLY A 402 33.62 -6.07 -17.26
CA GLY A 402 33.79 -6.31 -18.68
C GLY A 402 33.25 -5.14 -19.50
N PRO A 403 33.69 -4.97 -20.76
CA PRO A 403 33.30 -3.83 -21.57
C PRO A 403 31.78 -3.80 -21.81
N ASP A 404 31.11 -4.95 -21.81
CA ASP A 404 29.75 -5.06 -22.29
C ASP A 404 28.74 -5.56 -21.24
N GLY A 405 29.16 -5.90 -20.01
CA GLY A 405 28.30 -6.42 -18.94
C GLY A 405 27.72 -7.80 -19.25
N GLY A 406 28.59 -8.81 -19.43
CA GLY A 406 28.24 -10.16 -19.88
C GLY A 406 27.15 -10.81 -19.05
N GLU A 407 27.47 -11.11 -17.78
CA GLU A 407 26.53 -11.75 -16.85
C GLU A 407 25.37 -10.82 -16.51
N ALA A 408 25.62 -9.51 -16.36
CA ALA A 408 24.57 -8.53 -16.10
C ALA A 408 23.53 -8.43 -17.23
N TRP A 409 23.94 -8.68 -18.48
CA TRP A 409 23.02 -8.75 -19.63
C TRP A 409 22.14 -9.99 -19.56
N ASP A 410 22.73 -11.15 -19.24
CA ASP A 410 22.00 -12.41 -19.18
C ASP A 410 20.97 -12.37 -18.04
N GLU A 411 21.35 -11.87 -16.86
CA GLU A 411 20.43 -11.68 -15.73
C GLU A 411 19.33 -10.66 -16.03
N TRP A 412 19.67 -9.54 -16.68
CA TRP A 412 18.70 -8.54 -17.09
C TRP A 412 17.68 -9.11 -18.08
N LEU A 413 18.15 -9.90 -19.05
CA LEU A 413 17.28 -10.51 -20.05
C LEU A 413 16.41 -11.63 -19.46
N GLU A 414 16.98 -12.49 -18.61
CA GLU A 414 16.23 -13.55 -17.92
C GLU A 414 15.08 -12.94 -17.11
N ARG A 415 15.38 -11.94 -16.27
CA ARG A 415 14.37 -11.23 -15.49
C ARG A 415 13.33 -10.55 -16.37
N TRP A 416 13.77 -9.94 -17.47
CA TRP A 416 12.84 -9.31 -18.42
C TRP A 416 11.89 -10.33 -19.04
N GLU A 417 12.38 -11.52 -19.43
CA GLU A 417 11.56 -12.59 -20.01
C GLU A 417 10.64 -13.27 -18.99
N GLU A 418 11.05 -13.39 -17.73
CA GLU A 418 10.19 -13.82 -16.63
C GLU A 418 8.99 -12.89 -16.45
N ASP A 419 9.23 -11.58 -16.48
CA ASP A 419 8.20 -10.56 -16.25
C ASP A 419 7.30 -10.33 -17.48
N ASN A 420 7.86 -10.40 -18.69
CA ASN A 420 7.19 -9.96 -19.92
C ASN A 420 6.85 -11.10 -20.89
N GLY A 421 7.36 -12.31 -20.65
CA GLY A 421 7.37 -13.42 -21.59
C GLY A 421 8.54 -13.33 -22.60
N PRO A 422 8.73 -14.37 -23.43
CA PRO A 422 9.92 -14.53 -24.26
C PRO A 422 10.13 -13.36 -25.22
N ALA A 423 11.38 -12.92 -25.34
CA ALA A 423 11.77 -11.87 -26.25
C ALA A 423 11.66 -12.35 -27.71
N ARG A 424 11.17 -11.46 -28.58
CA ARG A 424 11.17 -11.67 -30.04
C ARG A 424 12.37 -11.05 -30.71
N SER A 425 12.95 -10.04 -30.09
CA SER A 425 14.16 -9.38 -30.54
C SER A 425 14.87 -8.78 -29.35
N VAL A 426 16.18 -8.96 -29.31
CA VAL A 426 17.08 -8.38 -28.31
C VAL A 426 18.25 -7.72 -29.03
N SER A 427 18.78 -6.64 -28.47
CA SER A 427 20.03 -6.04 -28.94
C SER A 427 20.86 -5.49 -27.78
N ARG A 428 22.17 -5.56 -27.96
CA ARG A 428 23.19 -5.08 -27.03
C ARG A 428 24.22 -4.33 -27.83
N GLU A 429 24.19 -3.01 -27.71
CA GLU A 429 24.92 -2.10 -28.58
C GLU A 429 25.71 -1.06 -27.77
N PRO A 430 26.85 -0.58 -28.29
CA PRO A 430 27.50 0.61 -27.77
C PRO A 430 26.56 1.83 -27.85
N CYS A 431 26.66 2.71 -26.87
CA CYS A 431 25.91 3.97 -26.81
C CYS A 431 26.87 5.13 -26.49
N ALA A 432 26.55 6.33 -26.96
CA ALA A 432 27.33 7.53 -26.70
C ALA A 432 26.40 8.71 -26.40
N GLU A 433 25.53 8.54 -25.40
CA GLU A 433 24.46 9.47 -25.07
C GLU A 433 24.67 10.01 -23.66
N GLY A 434 25.40 11.12 -23.55
CA GLY A 434 25.79 11.68 -22.27
C GLY A 434 26.71 10.72 -21.49
N PRO A 435 26.41 10.40 -20.22
CA PRO A 435 27.24 9.51 -19.40
C PRO A 435 27.03 8.02 -19.71
N PHE A 436 26.07 7.66 -20.57
CA PHE A 436 25.70 6.27 -20.84
C PHE A 436 26.49 5.70 -22.03
N THR A 437 27.09 4.54 -21.83
CA THR A 437 28.04 3.91 -22.77
C THR A 437 27.49 2.64 -23.41
N ARG A 438 26.37 2.10 -22.91
CA ARG A 438 25.72 0.90 -23.45
C ARG A 438 24.23 1.10 -23.62
N ARG A 439 23.67 0.43 -24.63
CA ARG A 439 22.22 0.37 -24.90
C ARG A 439 21.80 -1.09 -25.03
N TRP A 440 20.88 -1.48 -24.17
CA TRP A 440 20.24 -2.79 -24.17
C TRP A 440 18.80 -2.63 -24.61
N THR A 441 18.30 -3.57 -25.40
CA THR A 441 16.91 -3.55 -25.87
C THR A 441 16.35 -4.96 -25.86
N ALA A 442 15.15 -5.12 -25.31
CA ALA A 442 14.36 -6.34 -25.35
C ALA A 442 12.94 -6.01 -25.77
N ARG A 443 12.36 -6.83 -26.64
CA ARG A 443 11.03 -6.56 -27.21
C ARG A 443 10.28 -7.82 -27.52
N ASN A 444 8.98 -7.80 -27.23
CA ASN A 444 8.00 -8.75 -27.73
C ASN A 444 6.72 -8.03 -28.19
N GLY A 445 5.59 -8.74 -28.25
CA GLY A 445 4.31 -8.16 -28.67
C GLY A 445 3.66 -7.24 -27.62
N SER A 446 3.94 -7.48 -26.34
CA SER A 446 3.35 -6.79 -25.19
C SER A 446 4.23 -5.67 -24.65
N CYS A 447 5.56 -5.78 -24.77
CA CYS A 447 6.51 -4.85 -24.16
C CYS A 447 7.70 -4.54 -25.09
N LEU A 448 8.26 -3.35 -24.93
CA LEU A 448 9.58 -2.95 -25.38
C LEU A 448 10.27 -2.30 -24.18
N THR A 449 11.47 -2.76 -23.84
CA THR A 449 12.37 -2.08 -22.91
C THR A 449 13.63 -1.64 -23.64
N VAL A 450 14.02 -0.39 -23.43
CA VAL A 450 15.32 0.16 -23.84
C VAL A 450 16.02 0.62 -22.57
N ALA A 451 17.22 0.10 -22.27
CA ALA A 451 18.02 0.49 -21.13
C ALA A 451 19.34 1.11 -21.59
N LEU A 452 19.65 2.30 -21.11
CA LEU A 452 20.94 2.97 -21.29
C LEU A 452 21.76 2.80 -20.01
N LEU A 453 22.97 2.28 -20.12
CA LEU A 453 23.78 1.90 -18.96
C LEU A 453 25.08 2.70 -18.89
N ALA A 454 25.41 3.12 -17.67
CA ALA A 454 26.65 3.78 -17.30
C ALA A 454 27.34 2.96 -16.20
N PRO A 455 28.29 2.08 -16.56
CA PRO A 455 29.05 1.27 -15.60
C PRO A 455 29.85 2.15 -14.64
N ARG A 456 30.01 1.68 -13.41
CA ARG A 456 30.70 2.37 -12.31
C ARG A 456 31.68 1.42 -11.62
N SER A 457 32.60 2.00 -10.85
CA SER A 457 33.50 1.25 -9.98
C SER A 457 32.71 0.46 -8.93
N GLY A 458 33.17 -0.74 -8.57
CA GLY A 458 32.54 -1.56 -7.52
C GLY A 458 31.42 -2.48 -8.02
N GLY A 459 31.38 -2.79 -9.31
CA GLY A 459 30.45 -3.79 -9.87
C GLY A 459 29.00 -3.31 -9.98
N LEU A 460 28.79 -2.01 -10.19
CA LEU A 460 27.47 -1.40 -10.31
C LEU A 460 27.35 -0.60 -11.61
N ALA A 461 26.13 -0.43 -12.10
CA ALA A 461 25.80 0.46 -13.21
C ALA A 461 24.58 1.32 -12.87
N VAL A 462 24.58 2.54 -13.38
CA VAL A 462 23.37 3.37 -13.44
C VAL A 462 22.64 3.06 -14.75
N MET A 463 21.35 2.77 -14.64
CA MET A 463 20.52 2.33 -15.75
C MET A 463 19.34 3.30 -15.96
N LEU A 464 19.26 3.93 -17.13
CA LEU A 464 18.14 4.78 -17.53
C LEU A 464 17.29 4.02 -18.56
N CYS A 465 16.06 3.69 -18.20
CA CYS A 465 15.19 2.82 -18.96
C CYS A 465 13.98 3.54 -19.56
N LEU A 466 13.50 3.00 -20.68
CA LEU A 466 12.18 3.22 -21.25
C LEU A 466 11.47 1.88 -21.39
N ASP A 467 10.35 1.71 -20.70
CA ASP A 467 9.40 0.64 -20.94
C ASP A 467 8.22 1.18 -21.75
N ALA A 468 7.77 0.43 -22.76
CA ALA A 468 6.64 0.81 -23.61
C ALA A 468 5.68 -0.35 -23.86
N ALA A 469 4.40 -0.14 -23.53
CA ALA A 469 3.37 -1.16 -23.64
C ALA A 469 2.78 -1.26 -25.07
N ARG A 470 2.68 -2.50 -25.54
CA ARG A 470 2.16 -2.90 -26.87
C ARG A 470 2.81 -2.08 -27.99
N PRO A 471 4.15 -2.17 -28.16
CA PRO A 471 4.92 -1.28 -29.03
C PRO A 471 4.47 -1.35 -30.50
N GLY A 472 3.97 -2.50 -30.97
CA GLY A 472 3.43 -2.65 -32.32
C GLY A 472 2.20 -1.78 -32.62
N ARG A 473 1.33 -1.55 -31.62
CA ARG A 473 0.16 -0.65 -31.77
C ARG A 473 0.52 0.83 -31.61
N ARG A 474 1.76 1.13 -31.22
CA ARG A 474 2.23 2.46 -30.81
C ARG A 474 3.55 2.87 -31.45
N ALA A 475 3.90 2.32 -32.62
CA ALA A 475 5.21 2.52 -33.25
C ALA A 475 5.69 3.99 -33.28
N ARG A 476 4.84 4.92 -33.75
CA ARG A 476 5.17 6.36 -33.78
C ARG A 476 5.32 7.00 -32.40
N ALA A 477 4.60 6.51 -31.39
CA ALA A 477 4.74 7.02 -30.03
C ALA A 477 6.03 6.49 -29.38
N VAL A 478 6.34 5.22 -29.63
CA VAL A 478 7.59 4.58 -29.20
C VAL A 478 8.81 5.30 -29.75
N GLU A 479 8.82 5.64 -31.05
CA GLU A 479 9.91 6.44 -31.65
C GLU A 479 10.10 7.79 -30.95
N ARG A 480 9.00 8.46 -30.57
CA ARG A 480 9.07 9.72 -29.82
C ARG A 480 9.59 9.52 -28.40
N TRP A 481 9.14 8.48 -27.71
CA TRP A 481 9.56 8.19 -26.34
C TRP A 481 11.04 7.78 -26.27
N ASP A 482 11.52 7.01 -27.26
CA ASP A 482 12.94 6.70 -27.39
C ASP A 482 13.76 7.96 -27.68
N GLY A 483 13.25 8.86 -28.54
CA GLY A 483 13.85 10.18 -28.73
C GLY A 483 13.95 11.01 -27.44
N GLU A 484 12.92 10.96 -26.59
CA GLU A 484 12.92 11.60 -25.27
C GLU A 484 13.90 10.94 -24.30
N LEU A 485 14.00 9.60 -24.28
CA LEU A 485 15.01 8.86 -23.50
C LEU A 485 16.42 9.35 -23.86
N LEU A 486 16.73 9.42 -25.15
CA LEU A 486 18.03 9.88 -25.65
C LEU A 486 18.28 11.36 -25.31
N ARG A 487 17.26 12.22 -25.40
CA ARG A 487 17.36 13.63 -25.00
C ARG A 487 17.70 13.75 -23.51
N VAL A 488 17.02 12.98 -22.66
CA VAL A 488 17.25 12.96 -21.22
C VAL A 488 18.66 12.43 -20.92
N ALA A 489 19.08 11.36 -21.57
CA ALA A 489 20.41 10.76 -21.42
C ALA A 489 21.54 11.74 -21.74
N ARG A 490 21.46 12.46 -22.87
CA ARG A 490 22.47 13.45 -23.28
C ARG A 490 22.67 14.59 -22.28
N ALA A 491 21.62 14.98 -21.60
CA ALA A 491 21.64 16.08 -20.65
C ALA A 491 21.81 15.60 -19.19
N ALA A 492 21.91 14.29 -18.96
CA ALA A 492 22.19 13.73 -17.65
C ALA A 492 23.65 13.97 -17.23
N THR A 493 23.91 14.01 -15.93
CA THR A 493 25.27 14.04 -15.37
C THR A 493 25.36 13.06 -14.21
N ILE A 494 26.43 12.26 -14.17
CA ILE A 494 26.73 11.35 -13.06
C ILE A 494 27.98 11.88 -12.35
N ARG A 495 27.88 12.07 -11.03
CA ARG A 495 28.99 12.48 -10.17
C ARG A 495 29.35 11.31 -9.25
N PRO A 496 30.63 10.92 -9.17
CA PRO A 496 31.06 9.88 -8.24
C PRO A 496 30.94 10.35 -6.79
N GLY A 497 30.75 9.40 -5.87
CA GLY A 497 30.83 9.66 -4.43
C GLY A 497 32.24 10.08 -4.02
N LYS A 498 32.38 10.76 -2.88
CA LYS A 498 33.72 11.01 -2.33
C LYS A 498 34.36 9.65 -1.99
N PRO A 499 35.61 9.40 -2.37
CA PRO A 499 36.32 8.24 -1.85
C PRO A 499 36.34 8.34 -0.32
N GLU A 500 36.05 7.23 0.36
CA GLU A 500 36.31 7.12 1.79
C GLU A 500 37.81 7.38 1.97
N THR A 501 38.17 8.55 2.50
CA THR A 501 39.48 8.72 3.09
C THR A 501 39.53 7.78 4.27
N GLU A 502 40.35 6.74 4.18
CA GLU A 502 40.82 5.98 5.33
C GLU A 502 41.23 7.00 6.40
N THR A 503 40.41 7.12 7.44
CA THR A 503 40.86 7.72 8.69
C THR A 503 41.83 6.73 9.31
N ASP A 504 43.12 6.95 9.05
CA ASP A 504 44.15 6.62 10.01
C ASP A 504 43.90 7.46 11.28
N GLU A 505 43.78 6.74 12.40
CA GLU A 505 43.80 7.12 13.84
C GLU A 505 42.54 6.79 14.66
#